data_AF-A0A3B5BFX7-F1
#
_entry.id   AF-A0A3B5BFX7-F1
#
_cell.length_a   1.000
_cell.length_b   1.000
_cell.length_c   1.000
_cell.angle_alpha   90.00
_cell.angle_beta   90.00
_cell.angle_gamma   90.00
#
_symmetry.space_group_name_H-M   'P 1'
#
loop_
_entity.id
_entity.type
_entity.pdbx_description
1 polymer ?
#
loop_
_entity_poly.entity_id
_entity_poly.type
_entity_poly.pdbx_seq_one_letter_code
_entity_poly.pdbx_strand_id
1 'polypeptide(L)'
;EVVPDFEDIIHLIRPHKPLNPLTASKSHQELHKELQMTHKRLDGGKTELQRALEKRKWEQRMKASRDQQEAKKNTSPLHQELLRRHQRLENLEREEKSKQEEPEFLQVKERLRRTTTVPDAGEKQV
;
A
#
# COMPACT_ATOMS: atom_id res chain seq x y z
N GLU A 1 -70.39 -31.23 -35.52
CA GLU A 1 -68.93 -31.23 -35.72
C GLU A 1 -68.58 -30.06 -36.64
N VAL A 2 -67.82 -29.08 -36.15
CA VAL A 2 -67.36 -27.97 -36.99
C VAL A 2 -66.04 -28.40 -37.59
N VAL A 3 -66.05 -28.74 -38.88
CA VAL A 3 -64.84 -29.09 -39.63
C VAL A 3 -64.00 -27.81 -39.75
N PRO A 4 -62.75 -27.79 -39.27
CA PRO A 4 -61.89 -26.62 -39.41
C PRO A 4 -61.59 -26.35 -40.89
N ASP A 5 -61.62 -25.06 -41.26
CA ASP A 5 -61.37 -24.59 -42.63
C ASP A 5 -59.98 -25.04 -43.10
N PHE A 6 -59.93 -25.61 -44.31
CA PHE A 6 -58.71 -26.15 -44.91
C PHE A 6 -57.63 -25.08 -45.19
N GLU A 7 -58.01 -23.79 -45.22
CA GLU A 7 -57.10 -22.65 -45.35
C GLU A 7 -56.06 -22.60 -44.21
N ASP A 8 -56.41 -22.97 -42.99
CA ASP A 8 -55.51 -22.91 -41.83
C ASP A 8 -54.38 -23.97 -41.90
N ILE A 9 -54.65 -25.10 -42.57
CA ILE A 9 -53.70 -26.21 -42.71
C ILE A 9 -52.59 -25.84 -43.71
N ILE A 10 -52.92 -25.09 -44.76
CA ILE A 10 -51.98 -24.67 -45.81
C ILE A 10 -50.90 -23.72 -45.25
N HIS A 11 -51.24 -22.94 -44.22
CA HIS A 11 -50.31 -22.00 -43.59
C HIS A 11 -49.32 -22.66 -42.61
N LEU A 12 -49.56 -23.90 -42.17
CA LEU A 12 -48.75 -24.59 -41.16
C LEU A 12 -47.44 -25.19 -41.70
N ILE A 13 -47.38 -25.50 -43.00
CA ILE A 13 -46.22 -26.15 -43.64
C ILE A 13 -45.16 -25.11 -44.11
N ARG A 14 -45.48 -23.80 -44.05
CA ARG A 14 -44.55 -22.74 -44.45
C ARG A 14 -43.56 -22.46 -43.32
N PRO A 15 -42.24 -22.46 -43.58
CA PRO A 15 -41.26 -22.10 -42.55
C PRO A 15 -41.51 -20.67 -42.07
N HIS A 16 -42.03 -20.51 -40.85
CA HIS A 16 -42.23 -19.24 -40.18
C HIS A 16 -40.98 -18.90 -39.38
N LYS A 17 -40.37 -17.73 -39.62
CA LYS A 17 -39.24 -17.26 -38.81
C LYS A 17 -39.76 -16.95 -37.41
N PRO A 18 -39.28 -17.62 -36.34
CA PRO A 18 -39.71 -17.27 -35.00
C PRO A 18 -39.35 -15.81 -34.74
N LEU A 19 -40.28 -15.05 -34.15
CA LEU A 19 -40.00 -13.67 -33.78
C LEU A 19 -38.81 -13.65 -32.81
N ASN A 20 -37.86 -12.75 -33.08
CA ASN A 20 -36.73 -12.56 -32.19
C ASN A 20 -37.26 -12.20 -30.79
N PRO A 21 -36.94 -12.96 -29.74
CA PRO A 21 -37.42 -12.68 -28.39
C PRO A 21 -37.05 -11.27 -27.90
N LEU A 22 -35.96 -10.69 -28.42
CA LEU A 22 -35.57 -9.30 -28.16
C LEU A 22 -36.59 -8.29 -28.69
N THR A 23 -37.35 -8.63 -29.73
CA THR A 23 -38.38 -7.78 -30.33
C THR A 23 -39.79 -8.32 -30.13
N ALA A 24 -39.95 -9.50 -29.54
CA ALA A 24 -41.22 -10.24 -29.47
C ALA A 24 -42.30 -9.54 -28.64
N SER A 25 -41.91 -8.71 -27.67
CA SER A 25 -42.84 -7.93 -26.85
C SER A 25 -42.34 -6.52 -26.63
N LYS A 26 -43.25 -5.55 -26.72
CA LYS A 26 -42.99 -4.13 -26.41
C LYS A 26 -42.49 -3.95 -24.98
N SER A 27 -43.06 -4.71 -24.04
CA SER A 27 -42.63 -4.72 -22.64
C SER A 27 -41.18 -5.19 -22.49
N HIS A 28 -40.76 -6.21 -23.25
CA HIS A 28 -39.37 -6.68 -23.21
C HIS A 28 -38.39 -5.62 -23.77
N GLN A 29 -38.78 -4.93 -24.84
CA GLN A 29 -37.98 -3.83 -25.41
C GLN A 29 -37.86 -2.64 -24.44
N GLU A 30 -38.95 -2.29 -23.75
CA GLU A 30 -38.97 -1.21 -22.76
C GLU A 30 -38.09 -1.55 -21.56
N LEU A 31 -38.17 -2.79 -21.05
CA LEU A 31 -37.30 -3.27 -19.98
C LEU A 31 -35.82 -3.23 -20.39
N HIS A 32 -35.48 -3.66 -21.61
CA HIS A 32 -34.09 -3.60 -22.09
C HIS A 32 -33.56 -2.16 -22.16
N LYS A 33 -34.39 -1.22 -22.66
CA LYS A 33 -34.04 0.21 -22.68
C LYS A 33 -33.85 0.76 -21.27
N GLU A 34 -34.74 0.42 -20.34
CA GLU A 34 -34.64 0.84 -18.95
C GLU A 34 -33.37 0.32 -18.28
N LEU A 35 -33.05 -0.97 -18.43
CA LEU A 35 -31.83 -1.59 -17.88
C LEU A 35 -30.55 -0.94 -18.42
N GLN A 36 -30.49 -0.64 -19.72
CA GLN A 36 -29.35 0.09 -20.27
C GLN A 36 -29.25 1.50 -19.69
N MET A 37 -30.38 2.19 -19.53
CA MET A 37 -30.41 3.55 -18.97
C MET A 37 -30.07 3.55 -17.48
N THR A 38 -30.51 2.56 -16.70
CA THR A 38 -30.14 2.41 -15.29
C THR A 38 -28.67 2.05 -15.15
N HIS A 39 -28.15 1.10 -15.92
CA HIS A 39 -26.72 0.78 -15.93
C HIS A 39 -25.89 2.02 -16.23
N LYS A 40 -26.18 2.76 -17.31
CA LYS A 40 -25.46 4.01 -17.63
C LYS A 40 -25.58 5.10 -16.56
N ARG A 41 -26.71 5.18 -15.85
CA ARG A 41 -26.92 6.14 -14.75
C ARG A 41 -26.23 5.71 -13.45
N LEU A 42 -26.16 4.41 -13.19
CA LEU A 42 -25.47 3.81 -12.04
C LEU A 42 -23.94 3.74 -12.27
N ASP A 43 -23.52 3.63 -13.53
CA ASP A 43 -22.14 3.75 -14.01
C ASP A 43 -21.64 5.21 -14.03
N GLY A 44 -22.36 6.13 -13.38
CA GLY A 44 -21.82 7.46 -13.04
C GLY A 44 -20.55 7.38 -12.19
N GLY A 45 -20.22 6.21 -11.66
CA GLY A 45 -18.94 5.88 -11.04
C GLY A 45 -18.11 4.90 -11.88
N LYS A 46 -16.80 5.15 -11.94
CA LYS A 46 -15.81 4.21 -12.48
C LYS A 46 -16.00 2.85 -11.81
N THR A 47 -15.94 1.77 -12.60
CA THR A 47 -16.00 0.40 -12.08
C THR A 47 -14.91 0.18 -11.03
N GLU A 48 -15.09 -0.79 -10.13
CA GLU A 48 -14.08 -1.08 -9.11
C GLU A 48 -12.71 -1.35 -9.73
N LEU A 49 -12.66 -2.08 -10.84
CA LEU A 49 -11.44 -2.35 -11.59
C LEU A 49 -10.82 -1.06 -12.14
N GLN A 50 -11.62 -0.17 -12.74
CA GLN A 50 -11.12 1.12 -13.22
C GLN A 50 -10.58 1.97 -12.08
N ARG A 51 -11.28 2.02 -10.94
CA ARG A 51 -10.84 2.73 -9.73
C ARG A 51 -9.52 2.15 -9.19
N ALA A 52 -9.38 0.83 -9.16
CA ALA A 52 -8.16 0.15 -8.73
C ALA A 52 -6.98 0.44 -9.67
N LEU A 53 -7.19 0.41 -10.98
CA LEU A 53 -6.17 0.74 -11.98
C LEU A 53 -5.72 2.20 -11.89
N GLU A 54 -6.66 3.13 -11.71
CA GLU A 54 -6.34 4.55 -11.52
C GLU A 54 -5.58 4.80 -10.22
N LYS A 55 -6.03 4.19 -9.12
CA LYS A 55 -5.34 4.24 -7.82
C LYS A 55 -3.90 3.74 -7.98
N ARG A 56 -3.71 2.58 -8.61
CA ARG A 56 -2.38 2.03 -8.89
C ARG A 56 -1.51 2.97 -9.72
N LYS A 57 -2.05 3.56 -10.80
CA LYS A 57 -1.32 4.54 -11.62
C LYS A 57 -0.96 5.80 -10.86
N TRP A 58 -1.82 6.25 -9.94
CA TRP A 58 -1.54 7.40 -9.09
C TRP A 58 -0.45 7.06 -8.06
N GLU A 59 -0.56 5.93 -7.37
CA GLU A 59 0.43 5.46 -6.39
C GLU A 59 1.81 5.28 -7.02
N GLN A 60 1.89 4.71 -8.23
CA GLN A 60 3.16 4.57 -8.96
C GLN A 60 3.81 5.93 -9.26
N ARG A 61 3.01 6.93 -9.70
CA ARG A 61 3.51 8.29 -9.94
C ARG A 61 3.97 8.98 -8.65
N MET A 62 3.19 8.83 -7.58
CA MET A 62 3.53 9.42 -6.28
C MET A 62 4.77 8.76 -5.67
N LYS A 63 4.95 7.45 -5.84
CA LYS A 63 6.13 6.73 -5.37
C LYS A 63 7.41 7.29 -5.99
N ALA A 64 7.45 7.51 -7.30
CA ALA A 64 8.62 8.08 -7.96
C ALA A 64 8.99 9.47 -7.41
N SER A 65 7.98 10.34 -7.20
CA SER A 65 8.21 11.67 -6.61
C SER A 65 8.67 11.60 -5.15
N ARG A 66 8.10 10.67 -4.37
CA ARG A 66 8.45 10.47 -2.96
C ARG A 66 9.86 9.93 -2.81
N ASP A 67 10.21 8.90 -3.58
CA ASP A 67 11.55 8.29 -3.59
C ASP A 67 12.61 9.34 -3.98
N GLN A 68 12.33 10.19 -4.97
CA GLN A 68 13.23 11.28 -5.35
C GLN A 68 13.39 12.33 -4.22
N GLN A 69 12.32 12.66 -3.51
CA GLN A 69 12.37 13.61 -2.41
C GLN A 69 13.06 13.01 -1.17
N GLU A 70 12.86 11.73 -0.89
CA GLU A 70 13.59 11.00 0.15
C GLU A 70 15.08 10.89 -0.19
N ALA A 71 15.46 10.59 -1.44
CA ALA A 71 16.86 10.59 -1.86
C ALA A 71 17.52 11.97 -1.65
N LYS A 72 16.83 13.06 -2.03
CA LYS A 72 17.32 14.43 -1.78
C LYS A 72 17.46 14.74 -0.30
N LYS A 73 16.49 14.31 0.53
CA LYS A 73 16.56 14.46 1.99
C LYS A 73 17.73 13.67 2.59
N ASN A 74 17.99 12.46 2.09
CA ASN A 74 19.10 11.62 2.53
C ASN A 74 20.47 12.22 2.14
N THR A 75 20.53 13.01 1.07
CA THR A 75 21.74 13.77 0.70
C THR A 75 21.90 15.09 1.45
N SER A 76 20.91 15.52 2.24
CA SER A 76 20.98 16.80 2.95
C SER A 76 22.14 16.79 3.95
N PRO A 77 22.91 17.90 4.08
CA PRO A 77 23.98 18.01 5.07
C PRO A 77 23.51 17.69 6.49
N LEU A 78 22.29 18.11 6.85
CA LEU A 78 21.69 17.81 8.15
C LEU A 78 21.47 16.31 8.35
N HIS A 79 20.99 15.60 7.32
CA HIS A 79 20.75 14.16 7.40
C HIS A 79 22.07 13.39 7.58
N GLN A 80 23.12 13.80 6.86
CA GLN A 80 24.45 13.21 7.02
C GLN A 80 25.00 13.43 8.44
N GLU A 81 24.81 14.62 9.01
CA GLU A 81 25.27 14.89 10.39
C GLU A 81 24.48 14.08 11.42
N LEU A 82 23.16 13.94 11.24
CA LEU A 82 22.34 13.06 12.08
C LEU A 82 22.82 11.60 12.01
N LEU A 83 23.14 11.10 10.81
CA LEU A 83 23.67 9.75 10.62
C LEU A 83 25.01 9.57 11.34
N ARG A 84 25.94 10.53 11.18
CA ARG A 84 27.23 10.53 11.89
C ARG A 84 27.07 10.56 13.40
N ARG A 85 26.11 11.34 13.91
CA ARG A 85 25.82 11.41 15.35
C ARG A 85 25.23 10.10 15.85
N HIS A 86 24.32 9.48 15.11
CA HIS A 86 23.76 8.18 15.44
C HIS A 86 24.85 7.10 15.53
N GLN A 87 25.73 7.03 14.53
CA GLN A 87 26.86 6.08 14.53
C GLN A 87 27.82 6.30 15.70
N ARG A 88 28.11 7.57 16.06
CA ARG A 88 28.90 7.89 17.25
C ARG A 88 28.26 7.37 18.53
N LEU A 89 26.94 7.55 18.68
CA LEU A 89 26.21 7.06 19.86
C LEU A 89 26.18 5.54 19.92
N GLU A 90 25.97 4.86 18.79
CA GLU A 90 25.96 3.41 18.71
C GLU A 90 27.32 2.81 19.11
N ASN A 91 28.42 3.42 18.66
CA ASN A 91 29.78 3.00 19.05
C ASN A 91 30.00 3.16 20.55
N LEU A 92 29.60 4.30 21.13
CA LEU A 92 29.71 4.52 22.58
C LEU A 92 28.86 3.52 23.36
N GLU A 93 27.64 3.21 22.91
CA GLU A 93 26.78 2.21 23.55
C GLU A 93 27.42 0.81 23.50
N ARG A 94 28.04 0.44 22.38
CA ARG A 94 28.78 -0.83 22.26
C ARG A 94 30.01 -0.86 23.17
N GLU A 95 30.76 0.24 23.26
CA GLU A 95 31.90 0.34 24.17
C GLU A 95 31.46 0.21 25.63
N GLU A 96 30.39 0.90 26.04
CA GLU A 96 29.86 0.78 27.41
C GLU A 96 29.38 -0.64 27.72
N LYS A 97 28.68 -1.30 26.78
CA LYS A 97 28.31 -2.72 26.93
C LYS A 97 29.54 -3.62 27.07
N SER A 98 30.57 -3.41 26.25
CA SER A 98 31.81 -4.18 26.34
C SER A 98 32.52 -4.00 27.68
N LYS A 99 32.57 -2.79 28.23
CA LYS A 99 33.12 -2.51 29.57
C LYS A 99 32.27 -3.13 30.69
N GLN A 100 30.95 -3.19 30.52
CA GLN A 100 30.07 -3.86 31.47
C GLN A 100 30.23 -5.39 31.42
N GLU A 101 30.50 -5.94 30.23
CA GLU A 101 30.79 -7.37 30.02
C GLU A 101 32.23 -7.76 30.40
N GLU A 102 33.14 -6.80 30.58
CA GLU A 102 34.50 -7.09 31.06
C GLU A 102 34.47 -7.74 32.45
N PRO A 103 35.30 -8.78 32.69
CA PRO A 103 35.40 -9.43 33.99
C PRO A 103 35.65 -8.44 35.13
N GLU A 104 34.90 -8.56 36.23
CA GLU A 104 34.94 -7.62 37.35
C GLU A 104 36.34 -7.34 37.90
N PHE A 105 37.24 -8.33 37.89
CA PHE A 105 38.61 -8.17 38.40
C PHE A 105 39.44 -7.19 37.56
N LEU A 106 39.20 -7.09 36.25
CA LEU A 106 39.85 -6.08 35.39
C LEU A 106 39.35 -4.68 35.75
N GLN A 107 38.04 -4.55 35.95
CA GLN A 107 37.43 -3.28 36.38
C GLN A 107 37.97 -2.82 37.74
N VAL A 108 38.07 -3.73 38.73
CA VAL A 108 38.62 -3.42 40.06
C VAL A 108 40.09 -3.02 39.98
N LYS A 109 40.90 -3.75 39.19
CA LYS A 109 42.32 -3.44 38.97
C LYS A 109 42.51 -2.05 38.35
N GLU A 110 41.68 -1.68 37.38
CA GLU A 110 41.74 -0.36 36.77
C GLU A 110 41.32 0.75 37.74
N ARG A 111 40.25 0.54 38.52
CA ARG A 111 39.82 1.48 39.57
C ARG A 111 40.93 1.75 40.58
N LEU A 112 41.60 0.71 41.05
CA LEU A 112 42.76 0.84 41.95
C LEU A 112 43.89 1.65 41.29
N ARG A 113 44.26 1.34 40.03
CA ARG A 113 45.28 2.09 39.29
C ARG A 113 44.95 3.59 39.16
N ARG A 114 43.69 3.94 38.91
CA ARG A 114 43.22 5.33 38.84
C ARG A 114 43.36 6.05 40.18
N THR A 115 43.04 5.38 41.29
CA THR A 115 43.22 5.96 42.63
C THR A 115 44.69 6.08 43.06
N THR A 116 45.58 5.21 42.59
CA THR A 116 47.02 5.28 42.94
C THR A 116 47.77 6.35 42.14
N THR A 117 47.23 6.80 41.00
CA THR A 117 47.88 7.77 40.10
C THR A 117 47.38 9.21 40.25
N VAL A 118 46.35 9.45 41.08
CA VAL A 118 46.07 10.79 41.59
C VAL A 118 47.08 11.02 42.72
N PRO A 119 48.10 11.90 42.55
CA PRO A 119 48.90 12.31 43.68
C PRO A 119 47.96 12.99 44.68
N ASP A 120 48.00 12.49 45.91
CA ASP A 120 47.45 13.10 47.10
C ASP A 120 47.93 14.55 47.20
N ALA A 121 47.17 15.48 46.63
CA ALA A 121 47.35 16.93 46.80
C ALA A 121 46.65 17.38 48.09
N GLY A 122 46.98 16.69 49.19
CA GLY A 122 46.52 16.95 50.55
C GLY A 122 47.70 17.29 51.44
N GLU A 123 48.42 18.37 51.12
CA GLU A 123 49.42 18.94 52.03
C GLU A 123 48.77 19.37 53.36
N LYS A 124 49.36 18.87 54.45
CA LYS A 124 49.09 19.24 55.83
C LYS A 124 49.44 20.70 56.09
N GLN A 125 48.59 21.45 56.81
CA GLN A 125 49.00 22.45 57.82
C GLN A 125 47.85 22.69 58.81
N VAL A 126 48.00 22.26 60.08
CA VAL A 126 48.02 23.06 61.34
C VAL A 126 48.69 22.20 62.41
#